data_AF-A0A4V3HDB6-F1
#
_entry.id   AF-A0A4V3HDB6-F1
#
_cell.length_a   1.000
_cell.length_b   1.000
_cell.length_c   1.000
_cell.angle_alpha   90.00
_cell.angle_beta   90.00
_cell.angle_gamma   90.00
#
_symmetry.space_group_name_H-M   'P 1'
#
loop_
_entity.id
_entity.type
_entity.pdbx_description
1 polymer ?
#
loop_
_entity_poly.entity_id
_entity_poly.type
_entity_poly.pdbx_seq_one_letter_code
_entity_poly.pdbx_strand_id
1 'polypeptide(L)'
;MMRCGPKPTRAMKRHTVRRGGRDPRRNSAPRAPRRTRNRGAALPVVLMLSSMMLATSAAWFETSVAAARGAANLYDQLVAFHAADSALTLCSQRVLAGDVSSAEPFGDGEPVAWKSPATFGATAFAPVAKWQGSFEPPQCVIEAWRLSTRPSAHAWLITSRGYGSTQDAQAWLQLQLVVDNGGVERHWRRIAARPF
;
A
#
# COMPACT_ATOMS: atom_id res chain seq x y z
N MET A 1 -36.38 14.25 33.23
CA MET A 1 -35.42 13.95 34.32
C MET A 1 -34.26 14.94 34.17
N MET A 2 -34.19 16.06 34.90
CA MET A 2 -33.65 16.22 36.27
C MET A 2 -32.20 15.67 36.34
N ARG A 3 -31.13 16.44 36.52
CA ARG A 3 -30.76 17.33 37.65
C ARG A 3 -29.56 18.21 37.28
N CYS A 4 -29.61 19.52 37.53
CA CYS A 4 -29.03 20.26 38.67
C CYS A 4 -27.54 20.64 38.50
N GLY A 5 -27.29 21.95 38.46
CA GLY A 5 -25.96 22.56 38.63
C GLY A 5 -25.50 22.55 40.09
N PRO A 6 -24.42 23.31 40.39
CA PRO A 6 -24.60 24.45 41.29
C PRO A 6 -23.82 25.72 40.89
N LYS A 7 -24.45 26.88 41.09
CA LYS A 7 -23.82 28.16 41.47
C LYS A 7 -23.82 28.23 43.01
N PRO A 8 -22.80 28.83 43.64
CA PRO A 8 -23.05 30.03 44.49
C PRO A 8 -21.91 31.07 44.38
N THR A 9 -22.14 32.35 44.10
CA THR A 9 -22.57 33.50 44.95
C THR A 9 -21.48 34.16 45.82
N ARG A 10 -21.63 35.49 45.93
CA ARG A 10 -21.00 36.48 46.85
C ARG A 10 -19.65 37.05 46.39
N ALA A 11 -19.36 38.35 46.55
CA ALA A 11 -19.95 39.35 47.41
C ALA A 11 -19.92 40.74 46.77
N MET A 12 -21.05 41.43 46.91
CA MET A 12 -21.19 42.87 46.76
C MET A 12 -20.70 43.53 48.05
N LYS A 13 -19.78 44.49 47.98
CA LYS A 13 -19.49 45.42 49.08
C LYS A 13 -19.68 46.85 48.58
N ARG A 14 -20.61 47.53 49.25
CA ARG A 14 -21.01 48.93 49.06
C ARG A 14 -20.11 49.87 49.88
N HIS A 15 -20.31 51.17 49.60
CA HIS A 15 -20.05 52.35 50.46
C HIS A 15 -18.57 52.78 50.50
N THR A 16 -18.17 54.05 50.38
CA THR A 16 -18.78 55.35 50.77
C THR A 16 -17.92 56.49 50.16
N VAL A 17 -18.52 57.50 49.51
CA VAL A 17 -18.59 58.93 49.94
C VAL A 17 -17.27 59.71 50.14
N ARG A 18 -16.99 60.59 49.15
CA ARG A 18 -16.87 62.08 49.18
C ARG A 18 -15.76 62.81 49.97
N ARG A 19 -15.34 63.92 49.33
CA ARG A 19 -14.49 65.07 49.76
C ARG A 19 -13.00 64.74 49.74
N GLY A 20 -12.11 65.52 49.14
CA GLY A 20 -12.15 66.93 48.78
C GLY A 20 -10.73 67.44 49.09
N GLY A 21 -10.00 67.90 48.09
CA GLY A 21 -8.59 68.27 48.28
C GLY A 21 -8.00 68.71 46.95
N ARG A 22 -8.24 69.98 46.65
CA ARG A 22 -7.69 70.71 45.51
C ARG A 22 -6.28 71.13 45.94
N ASP A 23 -5.25 70.54 45.36
CA ASP A 23 -3.87 71.00 45.53
C ASP A 23 -3.26 71.33 44.15
N PRO A 24 -2.62 72.50 43.99
CA PRO A 24 -2.28 73.05 42.70
C PRO A 24 -0.93 72.55 42.20
N ARG A 25 -0.87 72.32 40.89
CA ARG A 25 0.31 72.52 40.03
C ARG A 25 1.63 71.98 40.58
N ARG A 26 1.80 70.66 40.49
CA ARG A 26 3.14 70.05 40.44
C ARG A 26 3.52 69.81 38.98
N ASN A 27 4.35 70.71 38.48
CA ASN A 27 5.18 70.64 37.27
C ASN A 27 5.08 69.33 36.48
N SER A 28 4.21 69.34 35.48
CA SER A 28 4.24 68.41 34.35
C SER A 28 5.47 68.72 33.50
N ALA A 29 6.61 68.14 33.89
CA ALA A 29 7.67 67.88 32.93
C ALA A 29 7.08 66.97 31.84
N PRO A 30 7.32 67.23 30.55
CA PRO A 30 6.96 66.28 29.51
C PRO A 30 7.80 65.02 29.75
N ARG A 31 7.17 63.97 30.33
CA ARG A 31 7.69 62.62 30.16
C ARG A 31 7.63 62.36 28.68
N ALA A 32 8.79 62.49 28.02
CA ALA A 32 8.99 61.94 26.69
C ALA A 32 8.40 60.51 26.69
N PRO A 33 7.63 60.12 25.66
CA PRO A 33 7.18 58.75 25.56
C PRO A 33 8.44 57.90 25.58
N ARG A 34 8.63 57.18 26.69
CA ARG A 34 9.69 56.19 26.83
C ARG A 34 9.29 55.13 25.81
N ARG A 35 9.80 55.27 24.57
CA ARG A 35 9.66 54.28 23.50
C ARG A 35 10.09 52.98 24.14
N THR A 36 9.12 52.13 24.48
CA THR A 36 9.38 50.74 24.86
C THR A 36 10.08 50.16 23.67
N ARG A 37 11.40 50.10 23.77
CA ARG A 37 12.27 49.62 22.72
C ARG A 37 12.09 48.10 22.75
N ASN A 38 10.98 47.61 22.18
CA ASN A 38 10.72 46.20 21.88
C ASN A 38 11.71 45.71 20.81
N ARG A 39 13.02 45.86 21.07
CA ARG A 39 14.09 45.61 20.09
C ARG A 39 14.79 44.28 20.28
N GLY A 40 14.22 43.35 21.04
CA GLY A 40 14.85 42.04 21.27
C GLY A 40 13.96 40.81 21.03
N ALA A 41 12.62 40.94 21.11
CA ALA A 41 11.74 39.78 21.13
C ALA A 41 11.14 39.39 19.77
N ALA A 42 11.10 40.30 18.78
CA ALA A 42 10.45 40.01 17.49
C ALA A 42 11.20 38.96 16.67
N LEU A 43 12.54 39.04 16.62
CA LEU A 43 13.38 38.09 15.89
C LEU A 43 13.28 36.65 16.43
N PRO A 44 13.41 36.37 17.74
CA PRO A 44 13.27 35.00 18.24
C PRO A 44 11.85 34.46 18.09
N VAL A 45 10.81 35.30 18.21
CA VAL A 45 9.42 34.87 17.99
C VAL A 45 9.19 34.49 16.53
N VAL A 46 9.65 35.30 15.58
CA VAL A 46 9.55 34.97 14.15
C VAL A 46 10.36 33.73 13.82
N LEU A 47 11.58 33.58 14.37
CA LEU A 47 12.37 32.37 14.16
C LEU A 47 11.69 31.12 14.71
N MET A 48 11.04 31.19 15.89
CA MET A 48 10.27 30.07 16.44
C MET A 48 9.05 29.72 15.58
N LEU A 49 8.30 30.72 15.12
CA LEU A 49 7.12 30.49 14.27
C LEU A 49 7.53 29.92 12.91
N SER A 50 8.55 30.50 12.29
CA SER A 50 9.13 30.01 11.04
C SER A 50 9.64 28.59 11.22
N SER A 51 10.43 28.29 12.26
CA SER A 51 10.96 26.95 12.48
C SER A 51 9.85 25.91 12.71
N MET A 52 8.79 26.27 13.45
CA MET A 52 7.63 25.40 13.65
C MET A 52 6.87 25.16 12.33
N MET A 53 6.65 26.19 11.51
CA MET A 53 6.03 26.06 10.20
C MET A 53 6.88 25.22 9.24
N LEU A 54 8.20 25.45 9.21
CA LEU A 54 9.16 24.70 8.41
C LEU A 54 9.21 23.23 8.82
N ALA A 55 9.32 22.94 10.12
CA ALA A 55 9.34 21.57 10.64
C ALA A 55 8.03 20.81 10.32
N THR A 56 6.88 21.47 10.50
CA THR A 56 5.58 20.88 10.16
C THR A 56 5.47 20.59 8.66
N SER A 57 5.86 21.55 7.82
CA SER A 57 5.83 21.38 6.36
C SER A 57 6.78 20.28 5.89
N ALA A 58 7.97 20.19 6.49
CA ALA A 58 8.93 19.13 6.22
C ALA A 58 8.36 17.74 6.58
N ALA A 59 7.71 17.61 7.74
CA ALA A 59 7.04 16.36 8.12
C ALA A 59 5.93 15.96 7.12
N TRP A 60 5.12 16.92 6.65
CA TRP A 60 4.10 16.67 5.64
C TRP A 60 4.69 16.34 4.26
N PHE A 61 5.83 16.93 3.91
CA PHE A 61 6.53 16.62 2.67
C PHE A 61 7.05 15.19 2.68
N GLU A 62 7.73 14.78 3.75
CA GLU A 62 8.26 13.41 3.87
C GLU A 62 7.15 12.36 3.86
N THR A 63 6.02 12.62 4.54
CA THR A 63 4.86 11.71 4.50
C THR A 63 4.24 11.62 3.10
N SER A 64 4.15 12.75 2.38
CA SER A 64 3.64 12.76 1.00
C SER A 64 4.57 12.01 0.04
N VAL A 65 5.89 12.19 0.19
CA VAL A 65 6.89 11.47 -0.62
C VAL A 65 6.86 9.97 -0.32
N ALA A 66 6.75 9.58 0.95
CA ALA A 66 6.61 8.18 1.34
C ALA A 66 5.33 7.56 0.76
N ALA A 67 4.19 8.27 0.81
CA ALA A 67 2.94 7.82 0.23
C ALA A 67 3.03 7.65 -1.29
N ALA A 68 3.65 8.60 -2.00
CA ALA A 68 3.85 8.52 -3.45
C ALA A 68 4.71 7.31 -3.85
N ARG A 69 5.80 7.04 -3.12
CA ARG A 69 6.64 5.85 -3.33
C ARG A 69 5.88 4.55 -3.05
N GLY A 70 5.05 4.54 -2.00
CA GLY A 70 4.18 3.42 -1.67
C GLY A 70 3.18 3.12 -2.79
N ALA A 71 2.53 4.15 -3.34
CA ALA A 71 1.59 4.00 -4.45
C ALA A 71 2.28 3.45 -5.72
N ALA A 72 3.49 3.92 -6.04
CA ALA A 72 4.25 3.40 -7.17
C ALA A 72 4.58 1.92 -7.02
N ASN A 73 5.06 1.50 -5.84
CA ASN A 73 5.34 0.09 -5.57
C ASN A 73 4.08 -0.79 -5.64
N LEU A 74 2.94 -0.31 -5.12
CA LEU A 74 1.67 -1.04 -5.24
C LEU A 74 1.20 -1.15 -6.70
N TYR A 75 1.36 -0.08 -7.48
CA TYR A 75 1.04 -0.09 -8.90
C TYR A 75 1.85 -1.15 -9.64
N ASP A 76 3.16 -1.23 -9.40
CA ASP A 76 4.02 -2.25 -10.01
C ASP A 76 3.59 -3.67 -9.64
N GLN A 77 3.21 -3.91 -8.39
CA GLN A 77 2.70 -5.21 -7.94
C GLN A 77 1.35 -5.57 -8.59
N LEU A 78 0.47 -4.59 -8.81
CA LEU A 78 -0.79 -4.81 -9.52
C LEU A 78 -0.56 -5.15 -10.99
N VAL A 79 0.38 -4.46 -11.65
CA VAL A 79 0.77 -4.79 -13.04
C VAL A 79 1.30 -6.22 -13.11
N ALA A 80 2.18 -6.60 -12.19
CA ALA A 80 2.70 -7.97 -12.10
C ALA A 80 1.59 -9.00 -11.91
N PHE A 81 0.63 -8.72 -11.02
CA PHE A 81 -0.52 -9.60 -10.77
C PHE A 81 -1.40 -9.77 -11.99
N HIS A 82 -1.76 -8.67 -12.68
CA HIS A 82 -2.56 -8.74 -13.90
C HIS A 82 -1.84 -9.46 -15.04
N ALA A 83 -0.53 -9.25 -15.16
CA ALA A 83 0.29 -9.98 -16.11
C ALA A 83 0.25 -11.49 -15.80
N ALA A 84 0.40 -11.88 -14.54
CA ALA A 84 0.32 -13.29 -14.11
C ALA A 84 -1.07 -13.89 -14.37
N ASP A 85 -2.14 -13.18 -14.00
CA ASP A 85 -3.52 -13.66 -14.14
C ASP A 85 -3.92 -13.83 -15.61
N SER A 86 -3.49 -12.92 -16.49
CA SER A 86 -3.70 -13.04 -17.92
C SER A 86 -3.00 -14.27 -18.50
N ALA A 87 -1.75 -14.54 -18.09
CA ALA A 87 -1.04 -15.74 -18.50
C ALA A 87 -1.71 -17.00 -17.94
N LEU A 88 -2.15 -16.99 -16.69
CA LEU A 88 -2.85 -18.12 -16.06
C LEU A 88 -4.13 -18.45 -16.82
N THR A 89 -4.93 -17.44 -17.15
CA THR A 89 -6.18 -17.59 -17.89
C THR A 89 -5.93 -18.18 -19.27
N LEU A 90 -4.98 -17.64 -20.03
CA LEU A 90 -4.67 -18.11 -21.37
C LEU A 90 -4.07 -19.52 -21.37
N CYS A 91 -3.19 -19.84 -20.42
CA CYS A 91 -2.62 -21.18 -20.31
C CYS A 91 -3.68 -22.20 -19.89
N SER A 92 -4.62 -21.83 -19.02
CA SER A 92 -5.76 -22.69 -18.69
C SER A 92 -6.68 -22.96 -19.88
N GLN A 93 -6.87 -21.96 -20.75
CA GLN A 93 -7.64 -22.12 -21.98
C GLN A 93 -6.93 -23.05 -22.97
N ARG A 94 -5.60 -22.93 -23.12
CA ARG A 94 -4.82 -23.85 -23.96
C ARG A 94 -4.89 -25.30 -23.47
N VAL A 95 -4.86 -25.53 -22.16
CA VAL A 95 -5.05 -26.89 -21.61
C VAL A 95 -6.43 -27.42 -21.97
N LEU A 96 -7.48 -26.60 -21.81
CA LEU A 96 -8.85 -27.01 -22.13
C LEU A 96 -9.11 -27.18 -23.62
N ALA A 97 -8.39 -26.45 -24.48
CA ALA A 97 -8.42 -26.61 -25.92
C ALA A 97 -7.68 -27.88 -26.40
N GLY A 98 -6.90 -28.51 -25.53
CA GLY A 98 -6.06 -29.66 -25.89
C GLY A 98 -4.77 -29.29 -26.61
N ASP A 99 -4.39 -28.00 -26.64
CA ASP A 99 -3.18 -27.50 -27.29
C ASP A 99 -1.89 -27.89 -26.53
N VAL A 100 -2.05 -28.40 -25.31
CA VAL A 100 -0.94 -28.87 -24.48
C VAL A 100 -0.87 -30.38 -24.61
N SER A 101 0.00 -30.85 -25.49
CA SER A 101 0.33 -32.27 -25.56
C SER A 101 1.02 -32.67 -24.25
N SER A 102 0.42 -33.58 -23.49
CA SER A 102 1.04 -34.23 -22.34
C SER A 102 2.16 -35.15 -22.85
N ALA A 103 3.30 -34.57 -23.22
CA ALA A 103 4.50 -35.31 -23.62
C ALA A 103 5.23 -35.89 -22.40
N GLU A 104 5.06 -35.26 -21.23
CA GLU A 104 5.63 -35.73 -19.97
C GLU A 104 4.71 -36.78 -19.33
N PRO A 105 5.26 -37.92 -18.84
CA PRO A 105 4.48 -38.86 -18.06
C PRO A 105 3.93 -38.15 -16.83
N PHE A 106 2.63 -38.33 -16.57
CA PHE A 106 2.00 -37.84 -15.34
C PHE A 106 2.80 -38.38 -14.15
N GLY A 107 3.47 -37.48 -13.42
CA GLY A 107 4.20 -37.83 -12.21
C GLY A 107 3.27 -38.37 -11.12
N ASP A 108 3.81 -39.22 -10.26
CA ASP A 108 3.13 -39.65 -9.05
C ASP A 108 3.19 -38.53 -8.01
N GLY A 109 2.03 -37.99 -7.63
CA GLY A 109 1.91 -36.92 -6.66
C GLY A 109 1.91 -35.52 -7.27
N GLU A 110 1.88 -34.51 -6.39
CA GLU A 110 1.78 -33.12 -6.81
C GLU A 110 3.11 -32.60 -7.39
N PRO A 111 3.12 -31.97 -8.58
CA PRO A 111 4.28 -31.35 -9.18
C PRO A 111 4.83 -30.19 -8.39
N VAL A 112 6.15 -30.14 -8.39
CA VAL A 112 6.96 -29.16 -7.67
C VAL A 112 8.03 -28.55 -8.56
N ALA A 113 8.05 -28.86 -9.86
CA ALA A 113 9.11 -28.45 -10.77
C ALA A 113 9.09 -26.93 -10.99
N TRP A 114 7.92 -26.29 -10.91
CA TRP A 114 7.77 -24.83 -10.90
C TRP A 114 8.58 -24.11 -9.81
N LYS A 115 8.97 -24.80 -8.72
CA LYS A 115 9.79 -24.21 -7.64
C LYS A 115 11.27 -24.11 -7.99
N SER A 116 11.72 -24.82 -9.04
CA SER A 116 13.11 -24.81 -9.51
C SER A 116 13.30 -23.70 -10.56
N PRO A 117 14.25 -22.76 -10.38
CA PRO A 117 14.51 -21.73 -11.38
C PRO A 117 14.90 -22.30 -12.74
N ALA A 118 15.74 -23.33 -12.75
CA ALA A 118 16.22 -23.96 -13.98
C ALA A 118 15.08 -24.67 -14.72
N THR A 119 14.23 -25.39 -13.99
CA THR A 119 13.11 -26.11 -14.60
C THR A 119 12.02 -25.16 -15.07
N PHE A 120 11.68 -24.15 -14.27
CA PHE A 120 10.75 -23.11 -14.67
C PHE A 120 11.24 -22.40 -15.93
N GLY A 121 12.50 -21.96 -15.97
CA GLY A 121 13.05 -21.29 -17.16
C GLY A 121 13.08 -22.16 -18.42
N ALA A 122 13.21 -23.48 -18.28
CA ALA A 122 13.24 -24.41 -19.40
C ALA A 122 11.85 -24.76 -19.95
N THR A 123 10.82 -24.80 -19.09
CA THR A 123 9.46 -25.23 -19.48
C THR A 123 8.46 -24.08 -19.58
N ALA A 124 8.80 -22.91 -19.05
CA ALA A 124 7.95 -21.74 -19.12
C ALA A 124 7.83 -21.24 -20.55
N PHE A 125 6.61 -20.86 -20.92
CA PHE A 125 6.35 -20.17 -22.17
C PHE A 125 5.53 -18.91 -21.92
N ALA A 126 5.63 -17.94 -22.83
CA ALA A 126 4.89 -16.69 -22.75
C ALA A 126 3.65 -16.75 -23.65
N PRO A 127 2.42 -16.88 -23.11
CA PRO A 127 1.21 -16.86 -23.93
C PRO A 127 0.94 -15.49 -24.56
N VAL A 128 1.51 -14.42 -23.99
CA VAL A 128 1.43 -13.05 -24.47
C VAL A 128 2.84 -12.53 -24.68
N ALA A 129 3.18 -12.10 -25.90
CA ALA A 129 4.54 -11.68 -26.25
C ALA A 129 4.97 -10.35 -25.60
N LYS A 130 4.01 -9.50 -25.18
CA LYS A 130 4.29 -8.21 -24.54
C LYS A 130 3.14 -7.80 -23.64
N TRP A 131 3.46 -7.41 -22.41
CA TRP A 131 2.50 -6.83 -21.46
C TRP A 131 2.90 -5.39 -21.13
N GLN A 132 1.95 -4.47 -21.12
CA GLN A 132 2.26 -3.05 -20.90
C GLN A 132 2.73 -2.82 -19.46
N GLY A 133 3.86 -2.12 -19.31
CA GLY A 133 4.45 -1.84 -18.00
C GLY A 133 5.15 -3.05 -17.36
N SER A 134 5.29 -4.16 -18.08
CA SER A 134 6.00 -5.36 -17.61
C SER A 134 7.46 -5.35 -18.06
N PHE A 135 8.36 -5.76 -17.17
CA PHE A 135 9.79 -5.94 -17.42
C PHE A 135 10.05 -7.06 -18.43
N GLU A 136 9.32 -8.17 -18.31
CA GLU A 136 9.41 -9.35 -19.17
C GLU A 136 7.99 -9.83 -19.54
N PRO A 137 7.77 -10.51 -20.67
CA PRO A 137 6.48 -11.14 -20.96
C PRO A 137 6.04 -12.06 -19.82
N PRO A 138 4.74 -12.09 -19.47
CA PRO A 138 4.26 -13.00 -18.46
C PRO A 138 4.39 -14.45 -18.97
N GLN A 139 4.76 -15.33 -18.07
CA GLN A 139 5.14 -16.71 -18.36
C GLN A 139 4.22 -17.68 -17.62
N CYS A 140 4.06 -18.87 -18.15
CA CYS A 140 3.38 -19.96 -17.46
C CYS A 140 4.09 -21.29 -17.68
N VAL A 141 3.99 -22.15 -16.68
CA VAL A 141 4.41 -23.54 -16.68
C VAL A 141 3.17 -24.40 -16.46
N ILE A 142 3.07 -25.51 -17.18
CA ILE A 142 1.96 -26.45 -17.09
C ILE A 142 2.55 -27.82 -16.76
N GLU A 143 2.19 -28.35 -15.60
CA GLU A 143 2.66 -29.65 -15.11
C GLU A 143 1.48 -30.61 -14.97
N ALA A 144 1.57 -31.76 -15.64
CA ALA A 144 0.55 -32.79 -15.57
C ALA A 144 0.84 -33.78 -14.43
N TRP A 145 -0.19 -34.21 -13.69
CA TRP A 145 -0.06 -35.22 -12.64
C TRP A 145 -1.26 -36.17 -12.54
N ARG A 146 -1.07 -37.32 -11.89
CA ARG A 146 -2.17 -38.27 -11.58
C ARG A 146 -2.71 -38.07 -10.17
N LEU A 147 -4.03 -37.95 -10.07
CA LEU A 147 -4.70 -37.93 -8.77
C LEU A 147 -4.74 -39.34 -8.20
N SER A 148 -4.18 -39.53 -7.01
CA SER A 148 -4.17 -40.85 -6.33
C SER A 148 -5.58 -41.41 -6.10
N THR A 149 -6.57 -40.53 -5.88
CA THR A 149 -7.97 -40.90 -5.68
C THR A 149 -8.76 -41.05 -6.98
N ARG A 150 -8.26 -40.53 -8.11
CA ARG A 150 -8.95 -40.47 -9.40
C ARG A 150 -7.97 -40.75 -10.56
N PRO A 151 -7.58 -42.01 -10.79
CA PRO A 151 -6.52 -42.35 -11.77
C PRO A 151 -6.90 -42.08 -13.22
N SER A 152 -8.19 -42.05 -13.55
CA SER A 152 -8.72 -41.71 -14.88
C SER A 152 -8.85 -40.22 -15.13
N ALA A 153 -8.75 -39.38 -14.09
CA ALA A 153 -8.83 -37.93 -14.22
C ALA A 153 -7.47 -37.38 -14.65
N HIS A 154 -7.50 -36.45 -15.60
CA HIS A 154 -6.31 -35.68 -15.96
C HIS A 154 -6.24 -34.45 -15.06
N ALA A 155 -5.13 -34.29 -14.35
CA ALA A 155 -4.90 -33.12 -13.52
C ALA A 155 -3.68 -32.35 -13.99
N TRP A 156 -3.78 -31.03 -13.92
CA TRP A 156 -2.70 -30.11 -14.24
C TRP A 156 -2.56 -29.07 -13.13
N LEU A 157 -1.31 -28.67 -12.87
CA LEU A 157 -1.00 -27.44 -12.18
C LEU A 157 -0.40 -26.45 -13.15
N ILE A 158 -1.05 -25.31 -13.21
CA ILE A 158 -0.65 -24.19 -14.03
C ILE A 158 -0.11 -23.16 -13.07
N THR A 159 1.17 -22.86 -13.22
CA THR A 159 1.86 -21.83 -12.45
C THR A 159 2.20 -20.69 -13.40
N SER A 160 1.71 -19.49 -13.13
CA SER A 160 2.00 -18.30 -13.92
C SER A 160 2.86 -17.31 -13.15
N ARG A 161 3.81 -16.69 -13.84
CA ARG A 161 4.64 -15.59 -13.37
C ARG A 161 4.37 -14.34 -14.20
N GLY A 162 4.07 -13.24 -13.52
CA GLY A 162 3.96 -11.92 -14.13
C GLY A 162 4.99 -10.97 -13.53
N TYR A 163 5.35 -9.94 -14.31
CA TYR A 163 6.30 -8.91 -13.91
C TYR A 163 5.65 -7.53 -13.92
N GLY A 164 6.07 -6.68 -13.00
CA GLY A 164 5.81 -5.24 -12.99
C GLY A 164 6.88 -4.52 -13.81
N SER A 165 7.11 -3.23 -13.53
CA SER A 165 8.10 -2.45 -14.28
C SER A 165 9.56 -2.88 -14.05
N THR A 166 9.82 -3.67 -13.00
CA THR A 166 11.13 -4.18 -12.63
C THR A 166 11.13 -5.70 -12.50
N GLN A 167 12.33 -6.31 -12.52
CA GLN A 167 12.49 -7.74 -12.31
C GLN A 167 12.06 -8.19 -10.90
N ASP A 168 12.10 -7.30 -9.90
CA ASP A 168 11.76 -7.65 -8.51
C ASP A 168 10.26 -7.59 -8.22
N ALA A 169 9.52 -6.76 -8.97
CA ALA A 169 8.07 -6.73 -8.93
C ALA A 169 7.51 -7.97 -9.64
N GLN A 170 7.35 -9.07 -8.92
CA GLN A 170 6.82 -10.33 -9.47
C GLN A 170 5.56 -10.76 -8.74
N ALA A 171 4.62 -11.29 -9.50
CA ALA A 171 3.46 -12.01 -8.96
C ALA A 171 3.45 -13.44 -9.49
N TRP A 172 3.14 -14.37 -8.60
CA TRP A 172 3.08 -15.80 -8.89
C TRP A 172 1.69 -16.32 -8.54
N LEU A 173 1.02 -16.98 -9.48
CA LEU A 173 -0.34 -17.49 -9.30
C LEU A 173 -0.41 -18.96 -9.71
N GLN A 174 -1.30 -19.71 -9.06
CA GLN A 174 -1.47 -21.13 -9.32
C GLN A 174 -2.94 -21.54 -9.45
N LEU A 175 -3.21 -22.30 -10.51
CA LEU A 175 -4.47 -22.99 -10.77
C LEU A 175 -4.22 -24.49 -10.83
N GLN A 176 -5.00 -25.26 -10.07
CA GLN A 176 -5.13 -26.68 -10.32
C GLN A 176 -6.39 -26.93 -11.17
N LEU A 177 -6.19 -27.56 -12.32
CA LEU A 177 -7.25 -27.93 -13.24
C LEU A 177 -7.40 -29.45 -13.23
N VAL A 178 -8.61 -29.96 -13.10
CA VAL A 178 -8.90 -31.39 -13.20
C VAL A 178 -9.98 -31.59 -14.25
N VAL A 179 -9.71 -32.45 -15.24
CA VAL A 179 -10.67 -32.83 -16.27
C VAL A 179 -11.00 -34.30 -16.09
N ASP A 180 -12.28 -34.59 -15.90
CA ASP A 180 -12.78 -35.94 -15.65
C ASP A 180 -14.18 -36.10 -16.27
N ASN A 181 -14.38 -37.15 -17.08
CA ASN A 181 -15.66 -37.46 -17.74
C ASN A 181 -16.35 -36.27 -18.44
N GLY A 182 -15.58 -35.39 -19.08
CA GLY A 182 -16.09 -34.17 -19.74
C GLY A 182 -16.40 -33.00 -18.79
N GLY A 183 -16.31 -33.21 -17.48
CA GLY A 183 -16.35 -32.17 -16.46
C GLY A 183 -15.01 -31.49 -16.26
N VAL A 184 -15.04 -30.20 -15.91
CA VAL A 184 -13.85 -29.39 -15.62
C VAL A 184 -13.97 -28.85 -14.19
N GLU A 185 -13.08 -29.26 -13.31
CA GLU A 185 -12.92 -28.69 -11.97
C GLU A 185 -11.75 -27.71 -11.95
N ARG A 186 -11.98 -26.51 -11.44
CA ARG A 186 -10.95 -25.49 -11.21
C ARG A 186 -10.78 -25.28 -9.71
N HIS A 187 -9.61 -25.61 -9.20
CA HIS A 187 -9.24 -25.44 -7.80
C HIS A 187 -8.24 -24.29 -7.68
N TRP A 188 -8.73 -23.15 -7.18
CA TRP A 188 -7.86 -22.00 -6.96
C TRP A 188 -7.02 -22.24 -5.73
N ARG A 189 -5.70 -22.31 -5.92
CA ARG A 189 -4.83 -22.84 -4.87
C ARG A 189 -4.21 -21.74 -4.02
N ARG A 190 -3.68 -20.66 -4.62
CA ARG A 190 -3.15 -19.47 -3.93
C ARG A 190 -2.49 -18.48 -4.88
N ILE A 191 -2.27 -17.26 -4.37
CA ILE A 191 -1.11 -16.43 -4.74
C ILE A 191 0.12 -17.16 -4.20
N ALA A 192 0.94 -17.72 -5.09
CA ALA A 192 2.13 -18.45 -4.69
C ALA A 192 3.20 -17.46 -4.20
N ALA A 193 3.92 -17.84 -3.14
CA ALA A 193 5.13 -17.11 -2.79
C ALA A 193 6.14 -17.26 -3.91
N ARG A 194 6.91 -16.20 -4.18
CA ARG A 194 8.04 -16.24 -5.11
C ARG A 194 9.00 -17.36 -4.66
N PRO A 195 9.17 -18.43 -5.46
CA PRO A 195 9.95 -19.60 -5.03
C PRO A 195 11.48 -19.36 -5.10
N PHE A 196 11.93 -18.38 -5.88
CA PHE A 196 13.33 -18.00 -6.10
C PHE A 196 13.43 -16.55 -6.62
#